data_AF-A0A8T5BME6-F1
#
_entry.id   AF-A0A8T5BME6-F1
#
_cell.length_a   1.000
_cell.length_b   1.000
_cell.length_c   1.000
_cell.angle_alpha   90.00
_cell.angle_beta   90.00
_cell.angle_gamma   90.00
#
_symmetry.space_group_name_H-M   'P 1'
#
loop_
_entity.id
_entity.type
_entity.pdbx_description
1 polymer ?
#
loop_
_entity_poly.entity_id
_entity_poly.type
_entity_poly.pdbx_seq_one_letter_code
_entity_poly.pdbx_strand_id
1 'polypeptide(L)'
;MFGERTVRRENPQDKAFAEIKILFSAADSIEAIKIFYATKDSIKSSTQAIRDLDLTQKKYYTHLKRLINACLVERANCVYQHTTLGKIGFKLAEAFMNAVTQKDRLD
;
A
#
# COMPACT_ATOMS: atom_id res chain seq x y z
N MET A 1 -40.42 -15.00 -24.69
CA MET A 1 -39.61 -13.77 -24.63
C MET A 1 -38.37 -14.05 -23.81
N PHE A 2 -37.22 -14.25 -24.46
CA PHE A 2 -35.95 -14.35 -23.75
C PHE A 2 -35.53 -12.94 -23.36
N GLY A 3 -35.50 -12.66 -22.05
CA GLY A 3 -34.97 -11.41 -21.55
C GLY A 3 -33.49 -11.32 -21.90
N GLU A 4 -33.14 -10.34 -22.73
CA GLU A 4 -31.76 -9.96 -22.99
C GLU A 4 -31.12 -9.57 -21.66
N ARG A 5 -30.32 -10.49 -21.10
CA ARG A 5 -29.33 -10.13 -20.09
C ARG A 5 -28.34 -9.22 -20.78
N THR A 6 -28.53 -7.91 -20.64
CA THR A 6 -27.51 -6.91 -20.93
C THR A 6 -26.34 -7.18 -19.98
N VAL A 7 -25.35 -7.92 -20.48
CA VAL A 7 -24.03 -7.97 -19.85
C VAL A 7 -23.48 -6.56 -19.93
N ARG A 8 -23.64 -5.77 -18.85
CA ARG A 8 -22.91 -4.51 -18.70
C ARG A 8 -21.43 -4.87 -18.83
N ARG A 9 -20.83 -4.52 -19.97
CA ARG A 9 -19.38 -4.60 -20.12
C ARG A 9 -18.79 -3.71 -19.04
N GLU A 10 -18.09 -4.29 -18.07
CA GLU A 10 -17.38 -3.51 -17.06
C GLU A 10 -16.48 -2.51 -17.79
N ASN A 11 -16.64 -1.22 -17.50
CA ASN A 11 -15.78 -0.19 -18.05
C ASN A 11 -14.37 -0.44 -17.49
N PRO A 12 -13.33 -0.60 -18.34
CA PRO A 12 -11.95 -0.81 -17.87
C PRO A 12 -11.49 0.27 -16.88
N GLN A 13 -12.04 1.48 -17.00
CA GLN A 13 -11.78 2.59 -16.09
C GLN A 13 -12.36 2.37 -14.69
N ASP A 14 -13.55 1.77 -14.57
CA ASP A 14 -14.17 1.48 -13.28
C ASP A 14 -13.35 0.44 -12.50
N LYS A 15 -12.79 -0.53 -13.21
CA LYS A 15 -11.86 -1.50 -12.63
C LYS A 15 -10.59 -0.83 -12.11
N ALA A 16 -9.99 0.07 -12.90
CA ALA A 16 -8.82 0.83 -12.46
C ALA A 16 -9.12 1.69 -11.21
N PHE A 17 -10.28 2.32 -11.14
CA PHE A 17 -10.70 3.08 -9.97
C PHE A 17 -10.91 2.19 -8.74
N ALA A 18 -11.45 0.98 -8.90
CA ALA A 18 -11.57 0.03 -7.81
C ALA A 18 -10.20 -0.41 -7.25
N GLU A 19 -9.23 -0.68 -8.12
CA GLU A 19 -7.85 -1.02 -7.71
C GLU A 19 -7.19 0.14 -6.97
N ILE A 20 -7.31 1.36 -7.48
CA ILE A 20 -6.78 2.58 -6.83
C ILE A 20 -7.45 2.80 -5.45
N LYS A 21 -8.76 2.55 -5.33
CA LYS A 21 -9.47 2.62 -4.04
C LYS A 21 -8.91 1.64 -3.03
N ILE A 22 -8.62 0.40 -3.45
CA ILE A 22 -8.00 -0.63 -2.59
C ILE A 22 -6.61 -0.17 -2.13
N LEU A 23 -5.81 0.40 -3.04
CA LEU A 23 -4.50 0.95 -2.74
C LEU A 23 -4.57 2.03 -1.66
N PHE A 24 -5.41 3.06 -1.83
CA PHE A 24 -5.55 4.12 -0.84
C PHE A 24 -6.09 3.59 0.49
N SER A 25 -7.03 2.66 0.44
CA SER A 25 -7.59 2.02 1.63
C SER A 25 -6.55 1.19 2.38
N ALA A 26 -5.55 0.61 1.71
CA ALA A 26 -4.48 -0.12 2.38
C ALA A 26 -3.49 0.80 3.13
N ALA A 27 -3.38 2.06 2.72
CA ALA A 27 -2.52 3.09 3.30
C ALA A 27 -3.27 4.11 4.19
N ASP A 28 -4.45 3.74 4.70
CA ASP A 28 -5.36 4.63 5.46
C ASP A 28 -4.92 4.94 6.91
N SER A 29 -3.77 4.42 7.33
CA SER A 29 -3.30 4.48 8.72
C SER A 29 -1.80 4.74 8.77
N ILE A 30 -1.37 5.51 9.77
CA ILE A 30 0.05 5.84 9.99
C ILE A 30 0.87 4.55 10.14
N GLU A 31 0.37 3.55 10.86
CA GLU A 31 1.04 2.26 11.00
C GLU A 31 1.22 1.53 9.66
N ALA A 32 0.22 1.56 8.77
CA ALA A 32 0.36 0.97 7.44
C ALA A 32 1.40 1.71 6.60
N ILE A 33 1.38 3.05 6.62
CA ILE A 33 2.36 3.88 5.91
C ILE A 33 3.77 3.62 6.43
N LYS A 34 3.96 3.52 7.75
CA LYS A 34 5.25 3.16 8.38
C LYS A 34 5.79 1.83 7.88
N ILE A 35 4.96 0.79 7.85
CA ILE A 35 5.35 -0.55 7.34
C ILE A 35 5.67 -0.47 5.85
N PHE A 36 4.82 0.19 5.06
CA PHE A 36 5.04 0.35 3.62
C PHE A 36 6.34 1.09 3.33
N TYR A 37 6.64 2.16 4.08
CA TYR A 37 7.90 2.90 3.95
C TYR A 37 9.10 2.02 4.32
N ALA A 38 9.02 1.23 5.40
CA ALA A 38 10.10 0.31 5.80
C ALA A 38 10.41 -0.76 4.75
N THR A 39 9.44 -1.16 3.91
CA THR A 39 9.69 -2.14 2.83
C THR A 39 10.59 -1.61 1.70
N LYS A 40 10.90 -0.29 1.66
CA LYS A 40 11.89 0.29 0.73
C LYS A 40 13.28 -0.34 0.90
N ASP A 41 13.64 -0.72 2.13
CA ASP A 41 14.93 -1.32 2.49
C ASP A 41 14.86 -2.86 2.55
N SER A 42 13.72 -3.44 2.14
CA SER A 42 13.37 -4.86 2.30
C SER A 42 13.37 -5.34 3.75
N ILE A 43 12.21 -5.68 4.29
CA ILE A 43 12.08 -6.20 5.66
C ILE A 43 12.54 -7.66 5.68
N LYS A 44 13.73 -7.90 6.24
CA LYS A 44 14.32 -9.24 6.41
C LYS A 44 13.86 -9.94 7.69
N SER A 45 13.51 -9.17 8.71
CA SER A 45 13.07 -9.68 10.02
C SER A 45 11.83 -8.93 10.48
N SER A 46 10.69 -9.63 10.50
CA SER A 46 9.45 -9.07 11.05
C SER A 46 9.62 -8.66 12.51
N THR A 47 10.32 -9.45 13.32
CA THR A 47 10.56 -9.14 14.75
C THR A 47 11.32 -7.83 14.91
N GLN A 48 12.33 -7.58 14.08
CA GLN A 48 13.10 -6.34 14.14
C GLN A 48 12.24 -5.16 13.68
N ALA A 49 11.52 -5.29 12.56
CA ALA A 49 10.62 -4.24 12.08
C ALA A 49 9.50 -3.91 13.08
N ILE A 50 8.94 -4.91 13.75
CA ILE A 50 7.91 -4.72 14.79
C ILE A 50 8.45 -3.84 15.93
N ARG A 51 9.70 -4.08 16.36
CA ARG A 51 10.36 -3.28 17.39
C ARG A 51 10.67 -1.86 16.91
N ASP A 52 11.29 -1.73 15.73
CA ASP A 52 11.73 -0.44 15.21
C ASP A 52 10.57 0.50 14.87
N LEU A 53 9.43 -0.07 14.47
CA LEU A 53 8.21 0.68 14.17
C LEU A 53 7.32 0.92 15.39
N ASP A 54 7.69 0.39 16.56
CA ASP A 54 6.92 0.41 17.80
C ASP A 54 5.47 -0.10 17.61
N LEU A 55 5.35 -1.31 17.06
CA LEU A 55 4.06 -1.94 16.76
C LEU A 55 3.85 -3.19 17.60
N THR A 56 2.58 -3.52 17.84
CA THR A 56 2.24 -4.87 18.28
C THR A 56 2.31 -5.83 17.09
N GLN A 57 2.60 -7.12 17.34
CA GLN A 57 2.55 -8.15 16.29
C GLN A 57 1.22 -8.13 15.53
N LYS A 58 0.09 -7.98 16.26
CA LYS A 58 -1.25 -7.93 15.67
C LYS A 58 -1.38 -6.76 14.70
N LYS A 59 -0.99 -5.54 15.10
CA LYS A 59 -1.03 -4.36 14.20
C LYS A 59 -0.15 -4.59 12.98
N TYR A 60 1.11 -5.00 13.19
CA TYR A 60 2.06 -5.24 12.11
C TYR A 60 1.51 -6.20 11.05
N TYR A 61 1.10 -7.41 11.45
CA TYR A 61 0.62 -8.41 10.49
C TYR A 61 -0.74 -8.04 9.87
N THR A 62 -1.60 -7.32 10.58
CA THR A 62 -2.86 -6.82 10.01
C THR A 62 -2.58 -5.84 8.87
N HIS A 63 -1.75 -4.83 9.09
CA HIS A 63 -1.44 -3.83 8.07
C HIS A 63 -0.57 -4.41 6.94
N LEU A 64 0.42 -5.24 7.26
CA LEU A 64 1.24 -5.92 6.24
C LEU A 64 0.38 -6.78 5.31
N LYS A 65 -0.59 -7.52 5.85
CA LYS A 65 -1.54 -8.30 5.04
C LYS A 65 -2.39 -7.41 4.15
N ARG A 66 -2.85 -6.25 4.63
CA ARG A 66 -3.60 -5.27 3.81
C ARG A 66 -2.76 -4.76 2.65
N LEU A 67 -1.49 -4.43 2.88
CA LEU A 67 -0.55 -3.97 1.86
C LEU A 67 -0.25 -5.06 0.82
N ILE A 68 -0.15 -6.32 1.24
CA ILE A 68 0.00 -7.46 0.33
C ILE A 68 -1.25 -7.66 -0.54
N ASN A 69 -2.43 -7.63 0.09
CA ASN A 69 -3.70 -7.77 -0.63
C ASN A 69 -3.95 -6.64 -1.63
N ALA A 70 -3.39 -5.45 -1.38
CA ALA A 70 -3.44 -4.32 -2.29
C ALA A 70 -2.31 -4.32 -3.34
N CYS A 71 -1.56 -5.41 -3.45
CA CYS A 71 -0.44 -5.56 -4.37
C CYS A 71 0.64 -4.47 -4.22
N LEU A 72 0.78 -3.84 -3.04
CA LEU A 72 1.82 -2.86 -2.75
C LEU A 72 3.10 -3.50 -2.22
N VAL A 73 2.95 -4.59 -1.46
CA VAL A 73 4.05 -5.34 -0.87
C VAL A 73 3.93 -6.81 -1.29
N GLU A 74 5.06 -7.46 -1.47
CA GLU A 74 5.13 -8.90 -1.69
C GLU A 74 6.14 -9.54 -0.74
N ARG A 75 6.02 -10.85 -0.54
CA ARG A 75 7.05 -11.66 0.10
C ARG A 75 7.80 -12.44 -0.97
N ALA A 76 9.03 -12.05 -1.25
CA ALA A 76 9.92 -12.73 -2.20
C ALA A 76 11.26 -13.01 -1.51
N ASN A 77 11.89 -14.15 -1.79
CA ASN A 77 13.20 -14.51 -1.22
C ASN A 77 13.29 -14.31 0.31
N CYS A 78 12.23 -14.71 1.03
CA CYS A 78 12.09 -14.58 2.48
C CYS A 78 12.06 -13.14 3.02
N VAL A 79 12.02 -12.10 2.18
CA VAL A 79 11.91 -10.69 2.58
C VAL A 79 10.57 -10.10 2.17
N TYR A 80 10.11 -9.07 2.88
CA TYR A 80 9.00 -8.23 2.41
C TYR A 80 9.54 -7.00 1.70
N GLN A 81 9.13 -6.82 0.45
CA GLN A 81 9.60 -5.75 -0.43
C GLN A 81 8.44 -5.16 -1.24
N HIS A 82 8.64 -4.00 -1.85
CA HIS A 82 7.66 -3.45 -2.79
C HIS A 82 7.52 -4.32 -4.03
N THR A 83 6.28 -4.49 -4.48
CA THR A 83 6.00 -4.92 -5.86
C THR A 83 6.36 -3.82 -6.86
N THR A 84 6.20 -4.04 -8.16
CA THR A 84 6.28 -2.97 -9.16
C THR A 84 5.30 -1.83 -8.88
N LEU A 85 4.04 -2.15 -8.53
CA LEU A 85 3.04 -1.15 -8.16
C LEU A 85 3.43 -0.43 -6.86
N GLY A 86 3.94 -1.17 -5.88
CA GLY A 86 4.49 -0.64 -4.64
C GLY A 86 5.60 0.39 -4.87
N LYS A 87 6.53 0.14 -5.79
CA LYS A 87 7.60 1.08 -6.12
C LYS A 87 7.07 2.40 -6.70
N ILE A 88 6.00 2.34 -7.49
CA ILE A 88 5.33 3.54 -8.01
C ILE A 88 4.63 4.28 -6.87
N GLY A 89 3.88 3.56 -6.04
CA GLY A 89 3.20 4.13 -4.87
C GLY A 89 4.17 4.78 -3.88
N PHE A 90 5.34 4.18 -3.68
CA PHE A 90 6.40 4.72 -2.83
C PHE A 90 6.92 6.07 -3.35
N LYS A 91 7.23 6.16 -4.66
CA LYS A 91 7.64 7.43 -5.28
C LYS A 91 6.58 8.52 -5.17
N LEU A 92 5.30 8.14 -5.30
CA LEU A 92 4.18 9.06 -5.11
C LEU A 92 4.10 9.56 -3.67
N ALA A 93 4.27 8.66 -2.69
CA ALA A 93 4.31 9.03 -1.28
C ALA A 93 5.49 9.97 -0.98
N GLU A 94 6.68 9.72 -1.53
CA GLU A 94 7.83 10.63 -1.40
C GLU A 94 7.55 12.01 -1.99
N ALA A 95 6.93 12.08 -3.17
CA ALA A 95 6.52 13.35 -3.77
C ALA A 95 5.55 14.12 -2.85
N PHE A 96 4.55 13.45 -2.27
CA PHE A 96 3.64 14.08 -1.31
C PHE A 96 4.36 14.53 -0.03
N MET A 97 5.21 13.69 0.56
CA MET A 97 5.96 14.06 1.76
C MET A 97 6.85 15.28 1.53
N ASN A 98 7.54 15.33 0.39
CA ASN A 98 8.38 16.48 0.01
C ASN A 98 7.56 17.75 -0.19
N ALA A 99 6.35 17.65 -0.74
CA ALA A 99 5.46 18.80 -0.92
C ALA A 99 4.90 19.29 0.42
N VAL A 100 4.46 18.39 1.30
CA VAL A 100 3.90 18.72 2.62
C VAL A 100 4.97 19.35 3.52
N THR A 101 6.16 18.74 3.60
CA THR A 101 7.26 19.26 4.44
C THR A 101 7.83 20.59 3.96
N GLN A 102 7.74 20.91 2.66
CA GLN A 102 8.08 22.23 2.14
C GLN A 102 7.01 23.27 2.43
N LYS A 103 5.73 22.88 2.41
CA LYS A 103 4.63 23.77 2.79
C LYS A 103 4.77 24.23 4.24
N ASP A 104 5.11 23.31 5.15
CA ASP A 104 5.36 23.62 6.57
C ASP A 104 6.58 24.54 6.79
N ARG A 105 7.41 24.80 5.77
CA ARG A 105 8.56 25.74 5.83
C ARG A 105 8.24 27.14 5.30
N LEU A 106 7.09 27.31 4.66
CA LEU A 106 6.67 28.57 4.04
C LEU A 106 5.56 29.30 4.82
N ASP A 107 5.01 28.65 5.84
CA ASP A 107 4.16 29.24 6.88
C ASP A 107 5.01 29.54 8.14
#